data_AF-J6F2Y4-F1
#
_entry.id   AF-J6F2Y4-F1
#
_cell.length_a   1.000
_cell.length_b   1.000
_cell.length_c   1.000
_cell.angle_alpha   90.00
_cell.angle_beta   90.00
_cell.angle_gamma   90.00
#
_symmetry.space_group_name_H-M   'P 1'
#
loop_
_entity.id
_entity.type
_entity.pdbx_description
1 polymer ?
#
loop_
_entity_poly.entity_id
_entity_poly.type
_entity_poly.pdbx_seq_one_letter_code
_entity_poly.pdbx_strand_id
1 'polypeptide(L)'
;MLRSRADHQNDRTAPFQPLPDLLSTASSSAQWGLKPAFAPSAAVEGWNKDMARLTELPAFVAAFKACCDVKREFICPLLSFFDGCSDGAKLTPGVGGELPSPPPESAESKDSKGEGQVYYRPSREVILKVLRRKVTHVASHFEEFDHLVRSLGRDGLLGADADAKLVEAAIDTLAAYLPTSVVSDLTDSYDLLPLNAYLADRAAAAAAAAAPIVNEKKTASGATKRKAQPGSRGVEALKKVNTSGMAKMTSFFKPREAKEKK
;
A
#
# COMPACT_ATOMS: atom_id res chain seq x y z
N MET A 1 -24.43 -9.28 -7.44
CA MET A 1 -23.40 -9.82 -6.52
C MET A 1 -23.33 -8.90 -5.31
N LEU A 2 -24.09 -9.20 -4.25
CA LEU A 2 -24.03 -8.49 -2.96
C LEU A 2 -22.91 -9.14 -2.16
N ARG A 3 -21.71 -8.54 -2.14
CA ARG A 3 -20.64 -9.00 -1.23
C ARG A 3 -21.07 -8.60 0.19
N SER A 4 -21.22 -9.58 1.07
CA SER A 4 -21.53 -9.38 2.49
C SER A 4 -20.56 -8.38 3.11
N ARG A 5 -21.08 -7.23 3.51
CA ARG A 5 -20.39 -6.16 4.24
C ARG A 5 -20.29 -6.47 5.74
N ALA A 6 -20.08 -7.75 6.07
CA ALA A 6 -19.96 -8.23 7.43
C ALA A 6 -18.47 -8.28 7.80
N ASP A 7 -18.15 -8.03 9.06
CA ASP A 7 -16.80 -8.09 9.68
C ASP A 7 -15.98 -6.79 9.72
N HIS A 8 -16.58 -5.60 9.65
CA HIS A 8 -15.86 -4.34 9.96
C HIS A 8 -16.16 -3.78 11.35
N GLN A 9 -17.01 -4.47 12.12
CA GLN A 9 -17.44 -4.03 13.45
C GLN A 9 -16.53 -4.51 14.60
N ASN A 10 -15.58 -5.42 14.33
CA ASN A 10 -14.78 -6.07 15.38
C ASN A 10 -13.57 -5.27 15.87
N ASP A 11 -13.20 -4.17 15.22
CA ASP A 11 -12.06 -3.36 15.67
C ASP A 11 -12.37 -2.54 16.93
N ARG A 12 -13.65 -2.37 17.28
CA ARG A 12 -14.12 -1.65 18.49
C ARG A 12 -14.14 -2.49 19.77
N THR A 13 -13.84 -3.79 19.68
CA THR A 13 -13.76 -4.70 20.84
C THR A 13 -12.34 -4.96 21.37
N ALA A 14 -11.29 -4.66 20.62
CA ALA A 14 -9.91 -4.80 21.11
C ALA A 14 -9.66 -3.94 22.37
N PRO A 15 -9.03 -4.50 23.43
CA PRO A 15 -8.69 -3.73 24.63
C PRO A 15 -7.61 -2.69 24.33
N PHE A 16 -7.60 -1.62 25.12
CA PHE A 16 -6.53 -0.62 25.10
C PHE A 16 -5.26 -1.24 25.73
N GLN A 17 -4.14 -1.20 25.02
CA GLN A 17 -2.87 -1.78 25.46
C GLN A 17 -1.77 -0.72 25.52
N PRO A 18 -0.78 -0.85 26.41
CA PRO A 18 0.37 0.06 26.42
C PRO A 18 1.19 -0.14 25.13
N LEU A 19 1.84 0.93 24.67
CA LEU A 19 2.58 0.93 23.40
C LEU A 19 3.61 -0.22 23.29
N PRO A 20 4.45 -0.52 24.31
CA PRO A 20 5.43 -1.60 24.20
C PRO A 20 4.79 -2.98 23.99
N ASP A 21 3.64 -3.23 24.60
CA ASP A 21 2.92 -4.51 24.49
C ASP A 21 2.30 -4.68 23.10
N LEU A 22 1.73 -3.60 22.56
CA LEU A 22 1.21 -3.55 21.19
C LEU A 22 2.30 -3.81 20.15
N LEU A 23 3.48 -3.20 20.35
CA LEU A 23 4.63 -3.35 19.47
C LEU A 23 5.26 -4.75 19.58
N SER A 24 5.33 -5.32 20.78
CA SER A 24 5.78 -6.70 21.03
C SER A 24 4.85 -7.73 20.38
N THR A 25 3.54 -7.49 20.48
CA THR A 25 2.52 -8.32 19.82
C THR A 25 2.68 -8.23 18.29
N ALA A 26 2.92 -7.03 17.76
CA ALA A 26 3.14 -6.83 16.33
C ALA A 26 4.44 -7.47 15.84
N SER A 27 5.55 -7.38 16.59
CA SER A 27 6.84 -7.98 16.22
C SER A 27 6.84 -9.50 16.29
N SER A 28 5.99 -10.08 17.13
CA SER A 28 5.81 -11.53 17.27
C SER A 28 4.79 -12.11 16.28
N SER A 29 4.10 -11.27 15.49
CA SER A 29 3.11 -11.73 14.52
C SER A 29 3.79 -12.47 13.38
N ALA A 30 3.35 -13.72 13.14
CA ALA A 30 3.83 -14.56 12.05
C ALA A 30 3.60 -13.95 10.66
N GLN A 31 2.72 -12.95 10.54
CA GLN A 31 2.46 -12.23 9.30
C GLN A 31 3.70 -11.48 8.77
N TRP A 32 4.63 -11.10 9.66
CA TRP A 32 5.90 -10.45 9.30
C TRP A 32 7.08 -11.41 9.23
N GLY A 33 6.85 -12.70 9.46
CA GLY A 33 7.86 -13.74 9.33
C GLY A 33 8.22 -13.94 7.86
N LEU A 34 9.34 -13.37 7.43
CA LEU A 34 9.91 -13.71 6.13
C LEU A 34 10.37 -15.16 6.18
N LYS A 35 9.79 -16.00 5.30
CA LYS A 35 10.33 -17.36 5.11
C LYS A 35 11.76 -17.22 4.60
N PRO A 36 12.75 -17.88 5.25
CA PRO A 36 14.13 -17.82 4.77
C PRO A 36 14.17 -18.37 3.34
N ALA A 37 14.73 -17.57 2.42
CA ALA A 37 14.66 -17.81 0.97
C ALA A 37 15.20 -19.18 0.54
N PHE A 38 16.06 -19.80 1.35
CA PHE A 38 16.74 -21.06 1.03
C PHE A 38 16.46 -22.20 2.03
N ALA A 39 15.55 -22.02 2.97
CA ALA A 39 15.23 -23.04 3.97
C ALA A 39 13.73 -23.08 4.31
N PRO A 40 12.85 -23.48 3.38
CA PRO A 40 11.40 -23.46 3.60
C PRO A 40 10.92 -24.35 4.76
N SER A 41 11.77 -25.26 5.25
CA SER A 41 11.51 -26.13 6.40
C SER A 41 12.12 -25.64 7.71
N ALA A 42 12.93 -24.58 7.71
CA ALA A 42 13.48 -24.04 8.95
C ALA A 42 12.34 -23.44 9.79
N ALA A 43 12.35 -23.74 11.09
CA ALA A 43 11.44 -23.11 12.02
C ALA A 43 11.62 -21.59 11.92
N VAL A 44 10.52 -20.87 11.73
CA VAL A 44 10.52 -19.41 11.72
C VAL A 44 10.95 -18.98 13.12
N GLU A 45 12.16 -18.43 13.25
CA GLU A 45 12.56 -17.76 14.50
C GLU A 45 11.51 -16.69 14.79
N GLY A 46 10.78 -16.86 15.89
CA GLY A 46 9.55 -16.09 16.18
C GLY A 46 9.78 -14.60 16.47
N TRP A 47 11.02 -14.12 16.44
CA TRP A 47 11.36 -12.74 16.74
C TRP A 47 12.04 -12.06 15.56
N ASN A 48 11.38 -11.05 14.99
CA ASN A 48 11.93 -10.27 13.89
C ASN A 48 12.74 -9.07 14.42
N LYS A 49 14.09 -9.16 14.35
CA LYS A 49 15.01 -8.11 14.84
C LYS A 49 14.82 -6.77 14.11
N ASP A 50 14.43 -6.80 12.84
CA ASP A 50 14.22 -5.58 12.05
C ASP A 50 12.96 -4.84 12.50
N MET A 51 11.91 -5.56 12.91
CA MET A 51 10.72 -4.95 13.51
C MET A 51 11.05 -4.27 14.84
N ALA A 52 11.90 -4.86 15.68
CA ALA A 52 12.36 -4.22 16.91
C ALA A 52 13.09 -2.88 16.62
N ARG A 53 13.99 -2.86 15.62
CA ARG A 53 14.67 -1.63 15.19
C ARG A 53 13.72 -0.58 14.64
N LEU A 54 12.70 -0.98 13.87
CA LEU A 54 11.68 -0.06 13.37
C LEU A 54 10.92 0.62 14.53
N THR A 55 10.64 -0.12 15.61
CA THR A 55 9.94 0.43 16.78
C THR A 55 10.77 1.42 17.60
N GLU A 56 12.09 1.40 17.46
CA GLU A 56 12.99 2.37 18.09
C GLU A 56 13.02 3.72 17.34
N LEU A 57 12.58 3.76 16.08
CA LEU A 57 12.60 4.98 15.28
C LEU A 57 11.52 5.97 15.75
N PRO A 58 11.88 7.22 16.13
CA PRO A 58 10.92 8.18 16.64
C PRO A 58 9.86 8.57 15.60
N ALA A 59 10.25 8.60 14.32
CA ALA A 59 9.34 8.85 13.20
C ALA A 59 8.27 7.74 13.06
N PHE A 60 8.67 6.48 13.26
CA PHE A 60 7.74 5.36 13.24
C PHE A 60 6.77 5.44 14.42
N VAL A 61 7.28 5.68 15.63
CA VAL A 61 6.46 5.84 16.83
C VAL A 61 5.45 6.99 16.68
N ALA A 62 5.89 8.13 16.12
CA ALA A 62 5.00 9.26 15.85
C ALA A 62 3.90 8.91 14.84
N ALA A 63 4.25 8.23 13.75
CA ALA A 63 3.29 7.77 12.75
C ALA A 63 2.31 6.74 13.32
N PHE A 64 2.79 5.79 14.12
CA PHE A 64 1.95 4.80 14.78
C PHE A 64 0.94 5.45 15.74
N LYS A 65 1.39 6.42 16.54
CA LYS A 65 0.52 7.21 17.43
C LYS A 65 -0.54 7.98 16.64
N ALA A 66 -0.20 8.51 15.47
CA ALA A 66 -1.17 9.20 14.61
C ALA A 66 -2.26 8.28 14.04
N CYS A 67 -2.04 6.96 14.03
CA CYS A 67 -2.97 5.94 13.56
C CYS A 67 -3.79 5.27 14.69
N CYS A 68 -3.55 5.63 15.95
CA CYS A 68 -4.18 5.01 17.10
C CYS A 68 -5.08 5.97 17.87
N ASP A 69 -6.17 5.46 18.42
CA ASP A 69 -6.91 6.12 19.49
C ASP A 69 -6.07 6.07 20.77
N VAL A 70 -6.02 7.21 21.47
CA VAL A 70 -5.20 7.38 22.67
C VAL A 70 -6.10 7.56 23.88
N LYS A 71 -6.01 6.64 24.83
CA LYS A 71 -6.66 6.74 26.14
C LYS A 71 -5.59 7.08 27.18
N ARG A 72 -5.74 8.23 27.84
CA ARG A 72 -4.86 8.64 28.94
C ARG A 72 -5.58 8.39 30.25
N GLU A 73 -5.03 7.51 31.06
CA GLU A 73 -5.52 7.30 32.41
C GLU A 73 -4.69 8.16 33.36
N PHE A 74 -5.32 9.20 33.91
CA PHE A 74 -4.74 9.95 35.00
C PHE A 74 -4.92 9.12 36.26
N ILE A 75 -3.90 8.32 36.59
CA ILE A 75 -3.83 7.68 37.90
C ILE A 75 -3.67 8.82 38.90
N CYS A 76 -4.75 9.22 39.58
CA CYS A 76 -4.65 10.13 40.71
C CYS A 76 -3.86 9.40 41.80
N PRO A 77 -2.63 9.85 42.15
CA PRO A 77 -1.81 9.17 43.15
C PRO A 77 -2.38 9.29 44.58
N LEU A 78 -3.49 10.01 44.76
CA LEU A 78 -4.10 10.29 46.06
C LEU A 78 -4.95 9.16 46.64
N LEU A 79 -5.16 8.05 45.91
CA LEU A 79 -5.97 6.93 46.39
C LEU A 79 -5.17 5.71 46.85
N SER A 80 -3.83 5.70 46.68
CA SER A 80 -2.95 4.63 47.18
C SER A 80 -2.36 4.90 48.57
N PHE A 81 -2.77 5.97 49.26
CA PHE A 81 -2.24 6.32 50.59
C PHE A 81 -3.14 5.88 51.77
N PHE A 82 -4.21 5.12 51.53
CA PHE A 82 -5.18 4.76 52.57
C PHE A 82 -5.43 3.26 52.71
N ASP A 83 -4.38 2.44 52.65
CA ASP A 83 -4.48 1.00 52.96
C ASP A 83 -3.31 0.49 53.81
N GLY A 84 -3.11 1.15 54.97
CA GLY A 84 -1.97 0.87 55.84
C GLY A 84 -2.14 1.37 57.28
N CYS A 85 -3.23 1.00 57.95
CA CYS A 85 -3.31 1.05 59.40
C CYS A 85 -4.08 -0.19 59.89
N SER A 86 -3.38 -1.32 59.97
CA SER A 86 -3.78 -2.40 60.87
C SER A 86 -2.54 -2.90 61.59
N ASP A 87 -2.26 -2.23 62.71
CA ASP A 87 -1.26 -2.62 63.70
C ASP A 87 -1.47 -4.06 64.16
N GLY A 88 -0.38 -4.82 64.16
CA GLY A 88 -0.34 -6.20 64.63
C GLY A 88 1.08 -6.59 65.03
N ALA A 89 1.63 -5.87 66.01
CA ALA A 89 2.96 -6.10 66.58
C ALA A 89 3.12 -7.53 67.15
N LYS A 90 4.22 -8.20 66.78
CA LYS A 90 4.77 -9.30 67.58
C LYS A 90 6.30 -9.24 67.59
N LEU A 91 6.82 -8.84 68.76
CA LEU A 91 8.24 -8.76 69.09
C LEU A 91 8.85 -10.16 69.26
N THR A 92 10.02 -10.39 68.66
CA THR A 92 10.95 -11.46 69.05
C THR A 92 12.39 -10.92 69.02
N PRO A 93 13.21 -11.11 70.06
CA PRO A 93 14.63 -10.75 70.04
C PRO A 93 15.52 -11.95 69.69
N GLY A 94 16.62 -11.74 68.95
CA GLY A 94 17.58 -12.83 68.74
C GLY A 94 18.74 -12.56 67.77
N VAL A 95 19.79 -11.92 68.29
CA VAL A 95 21.23 -12.24 68.10
C VAL A 95 21.82 -12.25 66.67
N GLY A 96 22.62 -11.21 66.40
CA GLY A 96 24.05 -11.37 66.06
C GLY A 96 24.45 -11.60 64.60
N GLY A 97 25.25 -10.66 64.07
CA GLY A 97 26.25 -10.98 63.06
C GLY A 97 26.21 -10.13 61.79
N GLU A 98 27.33 -9.43 61.58
CA GLU A 98 27.89 -8.99 60.31
C GLU A 98 27.39 -7.68 59.70
N LEU A 99 28.39 -6.82 59.49
CA LEU A 99 28.33 -5.45 59.00
C LEU A 99 28.62 -5.47 57.49
N PRO A 100 27.64 -5.19 56.60
CA PRO A 100 27.94 -4.85 55.22
C PRO A 100 27.99 -3.32 55.05
N SER A 101 28.99 -2.92 54.28
CA SER A 101 29.39 -1.57 53.88
C SER A 101 28.24 -0.67 53.40
N PRO A 102 28.37 0.66 53.54
CA PRO A 102 27.37 1.61 53.07
C PRO A 102 27.24 1.54 51.53
N PRO A 103 26.02 1.39 50.98
CA PRO A 103 25.79 1.56 49.55
C PRO A 103 25.99 3.03 49.15
N PRO A 104 26.49 3.29 47.92
CA PRO A 104 26.73 4.66 47.45
C PRO A 104 25.44 5.47 47.40
N GLU A 105 25.56 6.70 47.88
CA GLU A 105 24.59 7.79 47.86
C GLU A 105 23.81 7.88 46.54
N SER A 106 22.48 7.79 46.68
CA SER A 106 21.48 8.66 46.05
C SER A 106 21.86 9.26 44.68
N ALA A 107 21.66 8.47 43.63
CA ALA A 107 21.32 9.01 42.33
C ALA A 107 19.97 9.74 42.45
N GLU A 108 20.01 11.05 42.24
CA GLU A 108 18.87 11.96 42.19
C GLU A 108 17.73 11.35 41.36
N SER A 109 16.66 10.97 42.04
CA SER A 109 15.39 10.62 41.42
C SER A 109 14.81 11.91 40.83
N LYS A 110 15.15 12.17 39.55
CA LYS A 110 14.47 13.18 38.75
C LYS A 110 12.97 12.99 38.92
N ASP A 111 12.32 14.03 39.43
CA ASP A 111 10.87 14.18 39.55
C ASP A 111 10.15 13.52 38.38
N SER A 112 9.69 12.29 38.61
CA SER A 112 8.79 11.58 37.71
C SER A 112 7.43 12.23 37.88
N LYS A 113 7.28 13.41 37.28
CA LYS A 113 6.01 14.11 37.12
C LYS A 113 5.05 13.13 36.48
N GLY A 114 4.23 12.48 37.30
CA GLY A 114 3.55 11.21 37.00
C GLY A 114 3.04 11.17 35.57
N GLU A 115 3.81 10.54 34.70
CA GLU A 115 3.41 10.33 33.32
C GLU A 115 2.30 9.30 33.37
N GLY A 116 1.06 9.78 33.38
CA GLY A 116 -0.11 8.92 33.36
C GLY A 116 0.04 7.88 32.26
N GLN A 117 -0.29 6.63 32.58
CA GLN A 117 -0.10 5.53 31.64
C GLN A 117 -0.96 5.77 30.38
N VAL A 118 -0.31 5.77 29.22
CA VAL A 118 -0.95 6.02 27.94
C VAL A 118 -1.21 4.70 27.24
N TYR A 119 -2.48 4.42 26.96
CA TYR A 119 -2.90 3.24 26.25
C TYR A 119 -3.32 3.59 24.83
N TYR A 120 -3.00 2.70 23.91
CA TYR A 120 -3.23 2.85 22.48
C TYR A 120 -4.15 1.76 21.97
N ARG A 121 -4.91 2.11 20.95
CA ARG A 121 -5.79 1.20 20.22
C ARG A 121 -5.78 1.57 18.75
N PRO A 122 -5.40 0.66 17.83
CA PRO A 122 -5.51 0.92 16.39
C PRO A 122 -6.96 1.20 16.00
N SER A 123 -7.18 2.29 15.28
CA SER A 123 -8.52 2.73 14.89
C SER A 123 -8.60 2.96 13.40
N ARG A 124 -9.46 2.19 12.75
CA ARG A 124 -9.60 2.20 11.29
C ARG A 124 -10.02 3.57 10.75
N GLU A 125 -10.92 4.25 11.45
CA GLU A 125 -11.40 5.58 11.08
C GLU A 125 -10.26 6.62 11.13
N VAL A 126 -9.39 6.53 12.14
CA VAL A 126 -8.21 7.40 12.29
C VAL A 126 -7.19 7.09 11.18
N ILE A 127 -6.94 5.82 10.90
CA ILE A 127 -6.08 5.38 9.79
C ILE A 127 -6.59 5.95 8.46
N LEU A 128 -7.87 5.80 8.16
CA LEU A 128 -8.46 6.34 6.93
C LEU A 128 -8.33 7.87 6.86
N LYS A 129 -8.50 8.58 7.97
CA LYS A 129 -8.28 10.03 8.02
C LYS A 129 -6.84 10.42 7.69
N VAL A 130 -5.85 9.70 8.21
CA VAL A 130 -4.43 9.91 7.90
C VAL A 130 -4.16 9.59 6.43
N LEU A 131 -4.71 8.49 5.92
CA LEU A 131 -4.55 8.10 4.52
C LEU A 131 -5.17 9.10 3.56
N ARG A 132 -6.35 9.63 3.86
CA ARG A 132 -6.98 10.69 3.04
C ARG A 132 -6.09 11.93 2.95
N ARG A 133 -5.45 12.33 4.06
CA ARG A 133 -4.47 13.43 4.06
C ARG A 133 -3.26 13.12 3.18
N LYS A 134 -2.79 11.87 3.18
CA LYS A 134 -1.70 11.44 2.30
C LYS A 134 -2.12 11.43 0.84
N VAL A 135 -3.31 10.94 0.51
CA VAL A 135 -3.85 10.98 -0.86
C VAL A 135 -3.92 12.43 -1.35
N THR A 136 -4.47 13.35 -0.56
CA THR A 136 -4.52 14.76 -0.94
C THR A 136 -3.14 15.37 -1.11
N HIS A 137 -2.18 14.97 -0.28
CA HIS A 137 -0.80 15.45 -0.36
C HIS A 137 -0.07 14.92 -1.60
N VAL A 138 -0.25 13.64 -1.94
CA VAL A 138 0.31 13.05 -3.16
C VAL A 138 -0.32 13.67 -4.40
N ALA A 139 -1.63 13.88 -4.39
CA ALA A 139 -2.34 14.55 -5.48
C ALA A 139 -1.86 16.00 -5.67
N SER A 140 -1.54 16.74 -4.60
CA SER A 140 -1.05 18.12 -4.72
C SER A 140 0.41 18.22 -5.17
N HIS A 141 1.24 17.21 -4.88
CA HIS A 141 2.65 17.15 -5.30
C HIS A 141 2.84 16.23 -6.50
N PHE A 142 1.79 16.01 -7.28
CA PHE A 142 1.84 15.07 -8.40
C PHE A 142 2.85 15.48 -9.48
N GLU A 143 3.06 16.79 -9.65
CA GLU A 143 4.01 17.35 -10.61
C GLU A 143 5.47 17.00 -10.29
N GLU A 144 5.79 16.69 -9.03
CA GLU A 144 7.14 16.26 -8.63
C GLU A 144 7.44 14.83 -9.13
N PHE A 145 6.41 14.04 -9.42
CA PHE A 145 6.53 12.65 -9.83
C PHE A 145 6.45 12.53 -11.35
N ASP A 146 7.58 12.81 -11.98
CA ASP A 146 7.83 12.80 -13.41
C ASP A 146 7.35 11.52 -14.15
N HIS A 147 7.43 10.37 -13.48
CA HIS A 147 6.98 9.08 -14.01
C HIS A 147 5.44 8.94 -13.99
N LEU A 148 4.77 9.49 -12.97
CA LEU A 148 3.32 9.50 -12.88
C LEU A 148 2.72 10.43 -13.93
N VAL A 149 3.27 11.63 -14.09
CA VAL A 149 2.87 12.58 -15.15
C VAL A 149 3.00 11.96 -16.53
N ARG A 150 4.12 11.29 -16.83
CA ARG A 150 4.30 10.59 -18.11
C ARG A 150 3.29 9.45 -18.31
N SER A 151 2.96 8.70 -17.25
CA SER A 151 1.97 7.62 -17.34
C SER A 151 0.56 8.16 -17.65
N LEU A 152 0.11 9.21 -16.95
CA LEU A 152 -1.18 9.86 -17.24
C LEU A 152 -1.19 10.57 -18.60
N GLY A 153 -0.06 11.14 -19.00
CA GLY A 153 0.09 11.76 -20.33
C GLY A 153 -0.06 10.74 -21.45
N ARG A 154 0.49 9.54 -21.29
CA ARG A 154 0.30 8.42 -22.24
C ARG A 154 -1.17 8.04 -22.36
N ASP A 155 -1.89 8.08 -21.25
CA ASP A 155 -3.32 7.74 -21.22
C ASP A 155 -4.21 8.92 -21.71
N GLY A 156 -3.60 10.08 -22.01
CA GLY A 156 -4.28 11.28 -22.50
C GLY A 156 -5.14 11.95 -21.44
N LEU A 157 -4.71 11.88 -20.17
CA LEU A 157 -5.52 12.18 -18.99
C LEU A 157 -5.19 13.52 -18.29
N LEU A 158 -4.21 14.27 -18.77
CA LEU A 158 -3.75 15.56 -18.23
C LEU A 158 -4.66 16.76 -18.60
N GLY A 159 -5.98 16.54 -18.74
CA GLY A 159 -6.94 17.59 -19.13
C GLY A 159 -7.45 18.43 -17.95
N ALA A 160 -8.37 19.36 -18.22
CA ALA A 160 -8.98 20.22 -17.19
C ALA A 160 -9.74 19.44 -16.08
N ASP A 161 -10.11 18.19 -16.35
CA ASP A 161 -10.76 17.27 -15.39
C ASP A 161 -9.77 16.28 -14.76
N ALA A 162 -8.49 16.65 -14.65
CA ALA A 162 -7.43 15.78 -14.13
C ALA A 162 -7.60 15.45 -12.64
N ASP A 163 -8.21 16.33 -11.84
CA ASP A 163 -8.23 16.22 -10.38
C ASP A 163 -8.76 14.88 -9.86
N ALA A 164 -9.86 14.37 -10.43
CA ALA A 164 -10.43 13.09 -10.01
C ALA A 164 -9.49 11.90 -10.30
N LYS A 165 -8.69 11.98 -11.37
CA LYS A 165 -7.73 10.95 -11.77
C LYS A 165 -6.42 11.04 -11.02
N LEU A 166 -6.00 12.25 -10.65
CA LEU A 166 -4.86 12.46 -9.76
C LEU A 166 -5.13 11.77 -8.41
N VAL A 167 -6.37 11.83 -7.93
CA VAL A 167 -6.79 11.11 -6.72
C VAL A 167 -6.75 9.59 -6.93
N GLU A 168 -7.25 9.06 -8.05
CA GLU A 168 -7.18 7.62 -8.36
C GLU A 168 -5.71 7.13 -8.43
N ALA A 169 -4.84 7.84 -9.17
CA ALA A 169 -3.43 7.51 -9.26
C ALA A 169 -2.72 7.61 -7.88
N ALA A 170 -3.09 8.58 -7.04
CA ALA A 170 -2.59 8.69 -5.68
C ALA A 170 -3.05 7.52 -4.80
N ILE A 171 -4.29 7.03 -4.98
CA ILE A 171 -4.78 5.83 -4.29
C ILE A 171 -4.01 4.60 -4.77
N ASP A 172 -3.78 4.44 -6.07
CA ASP A 172 -3.04 3.29 -6.64
C ASP A 172 -1.59 3.24 -6.17
N THR A 173 -0.92 4.40 -6.08
CA THR A 173 0.45 4.47 -5.53
C THR A 173 0.50 4.07 -4.06
N LEU A 174 -0.51 4.45 -3.26
CA LEU A 174 -0.63 4.01 -1.87
C LEU A 174 -1.04 2.54 -1.76
N ALA A 175 -1.87 2.02 -2.67
CA ALA A 175 -2.34 0.64 -2.65
C ALA A 175 -1.18 -0.38 -2.71
N ALA A 176 -0.05 -0.02 -3.31
CA ALA A 176 1.17 -0.84 -3.32
C ALA A 176 1.77 -1.09 -1.91
N TYR A 177 1.45 -0.23 -0.94
CA TYR A 177 1.98 -0.29 0.43
C TYR A 177 0.93 -0.68 1.48
N LEU A 178 -0.34 -0.84 1.08
CA LEU A 178 -1.45 -1.08 2.00
C LEU A 178 -2.10 -2.46 1.81
N PRO A 179 -2.65 -3.05 2.88
CA PRO A 179 -3.51 -4.22 2.77
C PRO A 179 -4.76 -3.92 1.93
N THR A 180 -5.18 -4.89 1.12
CA THR A 180 -6.33 -4.75 0.20
C THR A 180 -7.63 -4.37 0.89
N SER A 181 -7.83 -4.78 2.15
CA SER A 181 -8.99 -4.41 2.97
C SER A 181 -9.06 -2.92 3.28
N VAL A 182 -7.92 -2.27 3.51
CA VAL A 182 -7.85 -0.83 3.77
C VAL A 182 -7.99 -0.05 2.47
N VAL A 183 -7.47 -0.60 1.37
CA VAL A 183 -7.62 0.00 0.04
C VAL A 183 -9.10 0.06 -0.36
N SER A 184 -9.86 -1.03 -0.19
CA SER A 184 -11.29 -1.04 -0.51
C SER A 184 -12.09 0.01 0.27
N ASP A 185 -11.75 0.22 1.54
CA ASP A 185 -12.37 1.26 2.35
C ASP A 185 -11.98 2.66 1.93
N LEU A 186 -10.73 2.83 1.53
CA LEU A 186 -10.23 4.10 1.05
C LEU A 186 -10.95 4.46 -0.25
N THR A 187 -11.05 3.53 -1.20
CA THR A 187 -11.78 3.72 -2.46
C THR A 187 -13.27 3.99 -2.22
N ASP A 188 -13.90 3.28 -1.28
CA ASP A 188 -15.30 3.52 -0.90
C ASP A 188 -15.52 4.92 -0.30
N SER A 189 -14.47 5.52 0.26
CA SER A 189 -14.57 6.85 0.88
C SER A 189 -14.44 8.02 -0.08
N TYR A 190 -14.05 7.77 -1.33
CA TYR A 190 -13.96 8.77 -2.39
C TYR A 190 -15.10 8.58 -3.38
N ASP A 191 -15.74 9.68 -3.79
CA ASP A 191 -16.74 9.63 -4.85
C ASP A 191 -16.04 9.59 -6.23
N LEU A 192 -15.80 8.37 -6.70
CA LEU A 192 -15.23 8.10 -8.03
C LEU A 192 -16.32 7.92 -9.10
N LEU A 193 -17.59 8.24 -8.80
CA LEU A 193 -18.69 8.11 -9.78
C LEU A 193 -18.49 8.98 -11.03
N PRO A 194 -18.08 10.26 -10.94
CA PRO A 194 -17.85 11.09 -12.12
C PRO A 194 -16.75 10.52 -13.02
N LEU A 195 -15.71 9.97 -12.40
CA LEU A 195 -14.59 9.37 -13.09
C LEU A 195 -15.00 8.08 -13.82
N ASN A 196 -15.74 7.21 -13.15
CA ASN A 196 -16.26 5.98 -13.74
C ASN A 196 -17.20 6.27 -14.92
N ALA A 197 -18.05 7.30 -14.81
CA ALA A 197 -18.91 7.75 -15.91
C ALA A 197 -18.06 8.21 -17.11
N TYR A 198 -17.05 9.06 -16.89
CA TYR A 198 -16.14 9.51 -17.94
C TYR A 198 -15.42 8.35 -18.64
N LEU A 199 -14.94 7.36 -17.88
CA LEU A 199 -14.25 6.20 -18.44
C LEU A 199 -15.20 5.33 -19.27
N ALA A 200 -16.46 5.17 -18.83
CA ALA A 200 -17.49 4.47 -19.59
C ALA A 200 -17.81 5.19 -20.91
N ASP A 201 -17.98 6.52 -20.89
CA ASP A 201 -18.26 7.31 -22.08
C ASP A 201 -17.09 7.26 -23.08
N ARG A 202 -15.85 7.35 -22.58
CA ARG A 202 -14.65 7.22 -23.42
C ARG A 202 -14.54 5.84 -24.03
N ALA A 203 -14.81 4.78 -23.27
CA ALA A 203 -14.80 3.41 -23.77
C ALA A 203 -15.88 3.20 -24.84
N ALA A 204 -17.08 3.76 -24.64
CA ALA A 204 -18.16 3.73 -25.62
C ALA A 204 -17.80 4.48 -26.91
N ALA A 205 -17.20 5.67 -26.80
CA ALA A 205 -16.73 6.45 -27.94
C ALA A 205 -15.62 5.73 -28.72
N ALA A 206 -14.66 5.11 -28.03
CA ALA A 206 -13.61 4.31 -28.65
C ALA A 206 -14.18 3.08 -29.37
N ALA A 207 -15.16 2.39 -28.77
CA ALA A 207 -15.85 1.26 -29.37
C ALA A 207 -16.63 1.68 -30.63
N ALA A 208 -17.30 2.83 -30.61
CA ALA A 208 -18.02 3.38 -31.76
C ALA A 208 -17.05 3.76 -32.90
N ALA A 209 -15.89 4.33 -32.59
CA ALA A 209 -14.87 4.67 -33.58
C ALA A 209 -14.18 3.43 -34.19
N ALA A 210 -14.07 2.35 -33.42
CA ALA A 210 -13.50 1.08 -33.89
C ALA A 210 -14.51 0.23 -34.70
N ALA A 211 -15.81 0.55 -34.63
CA ALA A 211 -16.82 -0.14 -35.41
C ALA A 211 -16.52 0.04 -36.91
N PRO A 212 -16.48 -1.06 -37.69
CA PRO A 212 -16.22 -0.95 -39.12
C PRO A 212 -17.31 -0.10 -39.77
N ILE A 213 -16.90 0.92 -40.52
CA ILE A 213 -17.81 1.74 -41.33
C ILE A 213 -18.40 0.83 -42.40
N VAL A 214 -19.56 0.24 -42.11
CA VAL A 214 -20.36 -0.47 -43.12
C VAL A 214 -21.00 0.62 -43.96
N ASN A 215 -20.27 1.07 -44.98
CA ASN A 215 -20.86 1.81 -46.08
C ASN A 215 -21.89 0.89 -46.74
N GLU A 216 -23.16 1.02 -46.35
CA GLU A 216 -24.29 0.40 -47.04
C GLU A 216 -24.41 1.02 -48.44
N LYS A 217 -23.52 0.61 -49.35
CA LYS A 217 -23.74 0.78 -50.77
C LYS A 217 -24.83 -0.21 -51.15
N LYS A 218 -26.06 0.28 -51.14
CA LYS A 218 -27.26 -0.35 -51.68
C LYS A 218 -27.00 -0.79 -53.12
N THR A 219 -26.57 -2.03 -53.32
CA THR A 219 -26.65 -2.72 -54.61
C THR A 219 -27.34 -4.05 -54.40
N ALA A 220 -28.57 -4.11 -54.92
CA ALA A 220 -29.30 -5.34 -55.11
C ALA A 220 -28.53 -6.30 -56.04
N SER A 221 -28.91 -7.58 -55.91
CA SER A 221 -28.67 -8.73 -56.79
C SER A 221 -27.47 -9.65 -56.47
N GLY A 222 -27.79 -10.94 -56.33
CA GLY A 222 -26.97 -11.99 -56.92
C GLY A 222 -26.25 -12.97 -55.99
N ALA A 223 -26.94 -14.06 -55.66
CA ALA A 223 -26.45 -15.44 -55.68
C ALA A 223 -25.16 -15.85 -54.91
N THR A 224 -25.39 -16.66 -53.88
CA THR A 224 -24.66 -17.90 -53.52
C THR A 224 -23.36 -18.22 -54.26
N LYS A 225 -22.22 -18.14 -53.55
CA LYS A 225 -21.14 -19.15 -53.58
C LYS A 225 -20.19 -18.95 -52.39
N ARG A 226 -20.15 -19.94 -51.50
CA ARG A 226 -19.20 -20.06 -50.39
C ARG A 226 -17.76 -19.95 -50.92
N LYS A 227 -16.96 -18.99 -50.45
CA LYS A 227 -15.51 -18.94 -50.66
C LYS A 227 -14.80 -18.48 -49.39
N ALA A 228 -13.81 -19.31 -49.02
CA ALA A 228 -12.65 -19.15 -48.14
C ALA A 228 -12.60 -18.01 -47.09
N GLN A 229 -12.20 -18.40 -45.89
CA GLN A 229 -11.77 -17.54 -44.77
C GLN A 229 -10.95 -16.33 -45.27
N PRO A 230 -11.28 -15.10 -44.82
CA PRO A 230 -10.56 -13.90 -45.20
C PRO A 230 -9.12 -13.97 -44.68
N GLY A 231 -8.15 -13.85 -45.59
CA GLY A 231 -6.75 -13.75 -45.23
C GLY A 231 -6.50 -12.54 -44.33
N SER A 232 -5.58 -12.69 -43.38
CA SER A 232 -5.14 -11.63 -42.47
C SER A 232 -4.85 -10.33 -43.23
N ARG A 233 -5.46 -9.21 -42.78
CA ARG A 233 -5.26 -7.86 -43.32
C ARG A 233 -3.78 -7.46 -43.47
N GLY A 234 -2.89 -8.06 -42.68
CA GLY A 234 -1.45 -7.83 -42.79
C GLY A 234 -0.85 -8.30 -44.12
N VAL A 235 -1.35 -9.40 -44.68
CA VAL A 235 -0.82 -9.97 -45.94
C VAL A 235 -1.27 -9.16 -47.16
N GLU A 236 -2.46 -8.56 -47.11
CA GLU A 236 -2.96 -7.69 -48.18
C GLU A 236 -2.30 -6.31 -48.19
N ALA A 237 -1.96 -5.77 -47.01
CA ALA A 237 -1.16 -4.55 -46.90
C ALA A 237 0.28 -4.76 -47.43
N LEU A 238 0.88 -5.92 -47.16
CA LEU A 238 2.22 -6.28 -47.66
C LEU A 238 2.24 -6.59 -49.16
N LYS A 239 1.13 -7.04 -49.76
CA LYS A 239 1.02 -7.25 -51.22
C LYS A 239 0.91 -5.94 -52.02
N LYS A 240 0.52 -4.83 -51.39
CA LYS A 240 0.36 -3.53 -52.06
C LYS A 240 1.64 -2.68 -52.02
N VAL A 241 2.65 -3.11 -51.27
CA VAL A 241 3.99 -2.54 -51.34
C VAL A 241 4.67 -3.07 -52.59
N ASN A 242 4.93 -2.17 -53.53
CA ASN A 242 5.46 -2.48 -54.85
C ASN A 242 6.95 -2.87 -54.74
N THR A 243 7.23 -4.14 -54.43
CA THR A 243 8.59 -4.69 -54.27
C THR A 243 9.40 -4.68 -55.57
N SER A 244 8.76 -4.42 -56.72
CA SER A 244 9.44 -4.28 -58.02
C SER A 244 10.46 -3.13 -58.05
N GLY A 245 10.27 -2.09 -57.23
CA GLY A 245 11.21 -0.96 -57.12
C GLY A 245 12.35 -1.15 -56.11
N MET A 246 12.22 -2.09 -55.15
CA MET A 246 13.20 -2.28 -54.07
C MET A 246 14.34 -3.25 -54.43
N ALA A 247 14.24 -3.98 -55.54
CA ALA A 247 15.32 -4.87 -56.02
C ALA A 247 16.66 -4.15 -56.27
N LYS A 248 16.66 -2.82 -56.42
CA LYS A 248 17.88 -2.01 -56.57
C LYS A 248 18.65 -1.74 -55.26
N MET A 249 18.04 -1.95 -54.08
CA MET A 249 18.68 -1.70 -52.78
C MET A 249 19.39 -2.92 -52.19
N THR A 250 19.19 -4.13 -52.73
CA THR A 250 19.81 -5.36 -52.22
C THR A 250 21.08 -5.77 -52.96
N SER A 251 21.57 -4.97 -53.92
CA SER A 251 22.80 -5.28 -54.65
C SER A 251 24.09 -5.12 -53.82
N PHE A 252 23.99 -4.54 -52.61
CA PHE A 252 25.11 -4.39 -51.68
C PHE A 252 25.59 -5.71 -51.03
N PHE A 253 24.79 -6.78 -51.13
CA PHE A 253 25.13 -8.10 -50.56
C PHE A 253 25.55 -9.12 -51.62
N LYS A 254 26.12 -8.70 -52.75
CA LYS A 254 26.81 -9.65 -53.63
C LYS A 254 28.16 -10.00 -52.98
N PRO A 255 28.42 -11.27 -52.62
CA PRO A 255 29.73 -11.69 -52.16
C PRO A 255 30.75 -11.33 -53.23
N ARG A 256 31.76 -10.55 -52.84
CA ARG A 256 32.85 -10.15 -53.73
C ARG A 256 33.61 -11.41 -54.12
N GLU A 257 33.54 -11.80 -55.40
CA GLU A 257 34.26 -12.98 -55.89
C GLU A 257 35.74 -12.89 -55.49
N ALA A 258 36.22 -13.94 -54.83
CA ALA A 258 37.60 -14.05 -54.41
C ALA A 258 38.47 -14.11 -55.66
N LYS A 259 39.25 -13.06 -55.90
CA LYS A 259 40.33 -13.07 -56.90
C LYS A 259 41.32 -14.17 -56.52
N GLU A 260 41.23 -15.29 -57.24
CA GLU A 260 42.28 -16.30 -57.32
C GLU A 260 43.58 -15.60 -57.78
N LYS A 261 44.58 -15.61 -56.89
CA LYS A 261 45.95 -15.18 -57.21
C LYS A 261 46.56 -16.22 -58.16
N LYS A 262 47.03 -15.77 -59.31
CA LYS A 262 47.97 -16.49 -60.16
C LYS A 262 49.30 -15.75 -60.14
#